data_AF-A0A512NEB6-F1
#
_entry.id   AF-A0A512NEB6-F1
#
_cell.length_a   1.000
_cell.length_b   1.000
_cell.length_c   1.000
_cell.angle_alpha   90.00
_cell.angle_beta   90.00
_cell.angle_gamma   90.00
#
_symmetry.space_group_name_H-M   'P 1'
#
loop_
_entity.id
_entity.type
_entity.pdbx_description
1 polymer ?
#
loop_
_entity_poly.entity_id
_entity_poly.type
_entity_poly.pdbx_seq_one_letter_code
_entity_poly.pdbx_strand_id
1 'polypeptide(L)'
;MLPLTGNSAVRIPLQHLSVRVPWHDAGWDGTVCRSPRQNASCLVLNRIGATKNDALEEQYAGKSLSEVPEEAAPPCFSERVNFLSAKPQRRLARHAYAKTSEHHKHIAATQFTHPAFSVGATPFGWLLKDRAWGDEWRKGKIDSKALAERYGIDSRPEYEPDEPNWLNDRPWIQGHANQKALLDAFFGALQPKRSLVFVYSKRTPLIDDDQWMIVGVGRVTSIGELQEWDYSPPKNPPIRSYLWERSVSHSIRAGGVDGLLLPYHDLLERCEKDPDVDPSDCIAFVPDEFRNEFSYASEHVSAGNAIAALLAVKEALTAYSERFGGDWKPGLKWIDQRLGELWSLRGP
;
A
#
# COMPACT_ATOMS: atom_id res chain seq x y z
N MET A 1 9.06 -12.42 47.00
CA MET A 1 7.98 -12.45 45.98
C MET A 1 7.88 -11.05 45.39
N LEU A 2 8.49 -10.84 44.22
CA LEU A 2 8.32 -9.64 43.42
C LEU A 2 7.34 -9.98 42.28
N PRO A 3 6.37 -9.12 41.97
CA PRO A 3 5.34 -9.44 40.99
C PRO A 3 5.92 -9.44 39.58
N LEU A 4 5.62 -10.51 38.84
CA LEU A 4 5.86 -10.63 37.41
C LEU A 4 4.86 -9.73 36.66
N THR A 5 5.20 -8.47 36.46
CA THR A 5 4.52 -7.64 35.44
C THR A 5 5.29 -7.74 34.14
N GLY A 6 5.12 -8.87 33.46
CA GLY A 6 5.51 -9.05 32.07
C GLY A 6 4.25 -9.26 31.25
N ASN A 7 3.64 -8.18 30.79
CA ASN A 7 2.64 -8.28 29.74
C ASN A 7 3.41 -8.66 28.46
N SER A 8 3.58 -9.97 28.19
CA SER A 8 4.15 -10.42 26.93
C SER A 8 3.11 -10.16 25.84
N ALA A 9 3.04 -8.91 25.36
CA ALA A 9 2.26 -8.57 24.20
C ALA A 9 2.71 -9.53 23.08
N VAL A 10 1.82 -10.42 22.66
CA VAL A 10 2.06 -11.37 21.59
C VAL A 10 2.42 -10.55 20.35
N ARG A 11 3.69 -10.51 19.99
CA ARG A 11 4.14 -9.77 18.80
C ARG A 11 3.74 -10.57 17.59
N ILE A 12 2.97 -9.96 16.70
CA ILE A 12 2.70 -10.49 15.35
C ILE A 12 4.06 -10.90 14.74
N PRO A 13 4.21 -12.14 14.24
CA PRO A 13 5.44 -12.57 13.59
C PRO A 13 5.82 -11.60 12.46
N LEU A 14 7.11 -11.47 12.17
CA LEU A 14 7.59 -10.60 11.08
C LEU A 14 6.79 -10.86 9.80
N GLN A 15 6.24 -9.80 9.23
CA GLN A 15 5.54 -9.84 7.94
C GLN A 15 6.28 -9.00 6.90
N HIS A 16 6.00 -9.28 5.64
CA HIS A 16 6.32 -8.44 4.50
C HIS A 16 5.07 -7.62 4.14
N LEU A 17 5.19 -6.70 3.20
CA LEU A 17 4.13 -5.75 2.85
C LEU A 17 3.83 -5.84 1.37
N SER A 18 2.56 -5.90 0.99
CA SER A 18 2.11 -5.58 -0.36
C SER A 18 1.55 -4.16 -0.39
N VAL A 19 1.75 -3.43 -1.50
CA VAL A 19 1.15 -2.10 -1.70
C VAL A 19 0.69 -1.92 -3.14
N ARG A 20 -0.57 -1.53 -3.31
CA ARG A 20 -1.17 -1.28 -4.62
C ARG A 20 -0.84 0.11 -5.13
N VAL A 21 -0.45 0.18 -6.40
CA VAL A 21 -0.32 1.42 -7.16
C VAL A 21 -1.05 1.30 -8.51
N PRO A 22 -1.65 2.39 -9.02
CA PRO A 22 -2.10 2.43 -10.40
C PRO A 22 -0.89 2.43 -11.34
N TRP A 23 -1.06 1.97 -12.58
CA TRP A 23 -0.08 2.22 -13.62
C TRP A 23 0.15 3.73 -13.81
N HIS A 24 1.41 4.12 -14.06
CA HIS A 24 1.80 5.51 -14.27
C HIS A 24 2.84 5.64 -15.37
N ASP A 25 2.55 6.39 -16.42
CA ASP A 25 3.43 6.47 -17.61
C ASP A 25 4.77 7.14 -17.33
N ALA A 26 4.84 8.00 -16.32
CA ALA A 26 6.11 8.62 -15.92
C ALA A 26 6.93 7.73 -14.95
N GLY A 27 6.62 6.43 -14.84
CA GLY A 27 7.37 5.51 -13.99
C GLY A 27 7.30 5.88 -12.50
N TRP A 28 6.15 6.37 -12.04
CA TRP A 28 5.89 6.70 -10.63
C TRP A 28 6.85 7.71 -9.97
N ASP A 29 7.52 8.54 -10.77
CA ASP A 29 8.59 9.46 -10.37
C ASP A 29 8.15 10.67 -9.51
N GLY A 30 6.88 10.73 -9.11
CA GLY A 30 6.30 11.85 -8.36
C GLY A 30 5.77 12.98 -9.23
N THR A 31 5.71 12.82 -10.55
CA THR A 31 5.07 13.80 -11.43
C THR A 31 3.67 13.36 -11.86
N VAL A 32 2.89 14.27 -12.45
CA VAL A 32 1.69 13.90 -13.21
C VAL A 32 2.12 13.13 -14.47
N CYS A 33 1.30 12.16 -14.92
CA CYS A 33 1.52 11.44 -16.18
C CYS A 33 1.91 12.40 -17.31
N ARG A 34 2.82 11.96 -18.19
CA ARG A 34 3.24 12.75 -19.36
C ARG A 34 2.13 12.82 -20.42
N SER A 35 1.31 11.79 -20.51
CA SER A 35 0.14 11.70 -21.40
C SER A 35 -1.09 11.20 -20.62
N PRO A 36 -1.66 11.99 -19.67
CA PRO A 36 -2.70 11.50 -18.76
C PRO A 36 -3.90 10.84 -19.43
N ARG A 37 -4.31 11.35 -20.60
CA ARG A 37 -5.43 10.83 -21.42
C ARG A 37 -5.16 9.46 -22.05
N GLN A 38 -3.89 9.12 -22.28
CA GLN A 38 -3.50 7.83 -22.87
C GLN A 38 -3.44 6.71 -21.81
N ASN A 39 -3.37 7.05 -20.53
CA ASN A 39 -3.34 6.09 -19.43
C ASN A 39 -4.74 5.63 -19.01
N ALA A 40 -5.32 4.69 -19.77
CA ALA A 40 -6.56 4.02 -19.39
C ALA A 40 -6.35 2.97 -18.27
N SER A 41 -5.15 2.41 -18.13
CA SER A 41 -4.84 1.34 -17.18
C SER A 41 -5.10 1.75 -15.72
N CYS A 42 -4.90 3.03 -15.39
CA CYS A 42 -5.16 3.54 -14.04
C CYS A 42 -6.66 3.56 -13.66
N LEU A 43 -7.58 3.51 -14.64
CA LEU A 43 -9.03 3.59 -14.42
C LEU A 43 -9.62 2.34 -13.75
N VAL A 44 -8.88 1.22 -13.73
CA VAL A 44 -9.27 -0.01 -13.02
C VAL A 44 -9.49 0.22 -11.52
N LEU A 45 -8.92 1.29 -10.95
CA LEU A 45 -9.17 1.68 -9.58
C LEU A 45 -10.38 2.61 -9.52
N ASN A 46 -11.45 2.15 -8.88
CA ASN A 46 -12.75 2.86 -8.81
C ASN A 46 -12.65 4.35 -8.48
N ARG A 47 -11.77 4.74 -7.55
CA ARG A 47 -11.57 6.16 -7.20
C ARG A 47 -11.05 6.96 -8.38
N ILE A 48 -10.06 6.45 -9.09
CA ILE A 48 -9.50 7.11 -10.28
C ILE A 48 -10.56 7.11 -11.37
N GLY A 49 -11.17 5.96 -11.67
CA GLY A 49 -12.22 5.85 -12.69
C GLY A 49 -13.39 6.82 -12.49
N ALA A 50 -13.76 7.10 -11.23
CA ALA A 50 -14.86 8.00 -10.91
C ALA A 50 -14.50 9.49 -10.94
N THR A 51 -13.23 9.87 -10.76
CA THR A 51 -12.85 11.28 -10.55
C THR A 51 -11.69 11.79 -11.40
N LYS A 52 -11.13 10.97 -12.30
CA LYS A 52 -10.08 11.40 -13.24
C LYS A 52 -10.65 12.50 -14.15
N ASN A 53 -9.84 13.52 -14.42
CA ASN A 53 -10.19 14.58 -15.37
C ASN A 53 -9.02 14.81 -16.33
N ASP A 54 -9.07 14.15 -17.49
CA ASP A 54 -7.98 14.18 -18.47
C ASP A 54 -7.60 15.60 -18.89
N ALA A 55 -8.59 16.46 -19.16
CA ALA A 55 -8.34 17.83 -19.63
C ALA A 55 -7.67 18.70 -18.56
N LEU A 56 -7.94 18.44 -17.28
CA LEU A 56 -7.27 19.13 -16.19
C LEU A 56 -5.87 18.56 -15.93
N GLU A 57 -5.74 17.24 -15.90
CA GLU A 57 -4.45 16.57 -15.69
C GLU A 57 -3.43 16.90 -16.79
N GLU A 58 -3.86 17.02 -18.05
CA GLU A 58 -3.02 17.42 -19.17
C GLU A 58 -2.36 18.80 -18.99
N GLN A 59 -3.04 19.74 -18.30
CA GLN A 59 -2.48 21.07 -18.02
C GLN A 59 -1.27 21.01 -17.08
N TYR A 60 -1.16 19.93 -16.30
CA TYR A 60 -0.09 19.70 -15.33
C TYR A 60 0.82 18.54 -15.71
N ALA A 61 0.73 18.01 -16.94
CA ALA A 61 1.53 16.87 -17.39
C ALA A 61 3.03 17.08 -17.12
N GLY A 62 3.66 16.08 -16.48
CA GLY A 62 5.08 16.12 -16.08
C GLY A 62 5.45 17.10 -14.96
N LYS A 63 4.48 17.84 -14.39
CA LYS A 63 4.72 18.67 -13.19
C LYS A 63 4.80 17.81 -11.94
N SER A 64 5.56 18.24 -10.94
CA SER A 64 5.60 17.57 -9.64
C SER A 64 4.21 17.58 -9.02
N LEU A 65 3.75 16.43 -8.52
CA LEU A 65 2.44 16.30 -7.88
C LEU A 65 2.26 17.26 -6.69
N SER A 66 3.35 17.63 -6.00
CA SER A 66 3.30 18.60 -4.89
C SER A 66 3.22 20.06 -5.34
N GLU A 67 3.45 20.34 -6.61
CA GLU A 67 3.33 21.69 -7.20
C GLU A 67 1.95 21.92 -7.85
N VAL A 68 1.18 20.84 -8.04
CA VAL A 68 -0.18 20.93 -8.58
C VAL A 68 -1.11 21.48 -7.49
N PRO A 69 -1.93 22.51 -7.78
CA PRO A 69 -2.97 22.97 -6.87
C PRO A 69 -3.85 21.80 -6.45
N GLU A 70 -4.30 21.79 -5.20
CA GLU A 70 -4.96 20.63 -4.62
C GLU A 70 -6.23 20.23 -5.38
N GLU A 71 -7.02 21.21 -5.81
CA GLU A 71 -8.25 21.01 -6.58
C GLU A 71 -7.99 20.43 -7.98
N ALA A 72 -6.75 20.55 -8.46
CA ALA A 72 -6.29 20.02 -9.74
C ALA A 72 -5.38 18.78 -9.59
N ALA A 73 -5.08 18.36 -8.36
CA ALA A 73 -4.23 17.20 -8.13
C ALA A 73 -4.93 15.93 -8.66
N PRO A 74 -4.25 15.11 -9.47
CA PRO A 74 -4.85 13.91 -10.03
C PRO A 74 -5.22 12.92 -8.92
N PRO A 75 -6.31 12.15 -9.07
CA PRO A 75 -6.76 11.21 -8.04
C PRO A 75 -5.72 10.11 -7.74
N CYS A 76 -4.84 9.82 -8.70
CA CYS A 76 -3.75 8.87 -8.52
C CYS A 76 -2.74 9.29 -7.43
N PHE A 77 -2.66 10.59 -7.06
CA PHE A 77 -1.81 11.04 -5.95
C PHE A 77 -2.28 10.48 -4.60
N SER A 78 -3.60 10.31 -4.42
CA SER A 78 -4.17 9.59 -3.27
C SER A 78 -4.08 8.07 -3.41
N GLU A 79 -3.68 7.59 -4.60
CA GLU A 79 -3.46 6.18 -4.91
C GLU A 79 -1.97 5.79 -4.96
N ARG A 80 -1.11 6.48 -4.20
CA ARG A 80 0.30 6.12 -3.98
C ARG A 80 1.17 6.12 -5.24
N VAL A 81 0.77 6.89 -6.26
CA VAL A 81 1.45 6.90 -7.57
C VAL A 81 2.87 7.47 -7.53
N ASN A 82 3.25 8.13 -6.44
CA ASN A 82 4.51 8.84 -6.28
C ASN A 82 5.61 8.04 -5.56
N PHE A 83 5.48 6.71 -5.46
CA PHE A 83 6.35 5.91 -4.60
C PHE A 83 7.84 5.94 -4.99
N LEU A 84 8.16 6.25 -6.26
CA LEU A 84 9.53 6.40 -6.74
C LEU A 84 10.03 7.85 -6.76
N SER A 85 9.26 8.80 -6.23
CA SER A 85 9.69 10.19 -6.14
C SER A 85 10.99 10.32 -5.37
N ALA A 86 12.02 10.86 -6.01
CA ALA A 86 13.32 11.13 -5.37
C ALA A 86 13.28 12.34 -4.42
N LYS A 87 12.21 13.13 -4.46
CA LYS A 87 11.98 14.28 -3.59
C LYS A 87 10.80 14.00 -2.66
N PRO A 88 10.83 14.49 -1.41
CA PRO A 88 9.66 14.43 -0.56
C PRO A 88 8.48 15.14 -1.21
N GLN A 89 7.30 14.57 -1.07
CA GLN A 89 6.05 15.10 -1.59
C GLN A 89 5.01 15.24 -0.48
N ARG A 90 4.12 16.21 -0.64
CA ARG A 90 3.09 16.53 0.34
C ARG A 90 1.75 16.56 -0.34
N ARG A 91 0.77 15.93 0.29
CA ARG A 91 -0.63 16.05 -0.12
C ARG A 91 -1.48 16.41 1.07
N LEU A 92 -2.55 17.13 0.82
CA LEU A 92 -3.53 17.41 1.84
C LEU A 92 -4.57 16.27 1.81
N ALA A 93 -4.68 15.55 2.93
CA ALA A 93 -5.64 14.48 3.12
C ALA A 93 -6.96 15.07 3.65
N ARG A 94 -8.08 14.42 3.34
CA ARG A 94 -9.41 14.79 3.85
C ARG A 94 -10.14 13.59 4.41
N HIS A 95 -10.76 13.77 5.57
CA HIS A 95 -11.58 12.75 6.19
C HIS A 95 -12.88 12.54 5.40
N ALA A 96 -13.27 11.28 5.19
CA ALA A 96 -14.40 10.91 4.33
C ALA A 96 -15.74 11.52 4.77
N TYR A 97 -15.92 11.74 6.08
CA TYR A 97 -17.16 12.27 6.66
C TYR A 97 -17.10 13.77 7.00
N ALA A 98 -15.95 14.44 6.86
CA ALA A 98 -15.81 15.83 7.31
C ALA A 98 -16.77 16.81 6.60
N LYS A 99 -17.13 16.52 5.35
CA LYS A 99 -18.08 17.36 4.57
C LYS A 99 -19.55 17.00 4.76
N THR A 100 -19.85 15.80 5.26
CA THR A 100 -21.20 15.21 5.21
C THR A 100 -21.78 14.91 6.59
N SER A 101 -20.99 15.02 7.65
CA SER A 101 -21.41 14.71 9.02
C SER A 101 -21.05 15.84 9.97
N GLU A 102 -22.05 16.35 10.69
CA GLU A 102 -21.85 17.36 11.73
C GLU A 102 -20.88 16.91 12.83
N HIS A 103 -20.87 15.61 13.17
CA HIS A 103 -19.95 15.03 14.15
C HIS A 103 -18.50 14.91 13.68
N HIS A 104 -18.21 15.17 12.40
CA HIS A 104 -16.86 15.04 11.83
C HIS A 104 -16.37 16.36 11.22
N LYS A 105 -17.20 17.41 11.19
CA LYS A 105 -16.86 18.70 10.55
C LYS A 105 -15.65 19.40 11.18
N HIS A 106 -15.35 19.07 12.44
CA HIS A 106 -14.20 19.61 13.16
C HIS A 106 -12.89 18.93 12.74
N ILE A 107 -12.93 17.77 12.07
CA ILE A 107 -11.76 17.09 11.52
C ILE A 107 -11.26 17.88 10.33
N ALA A 108 -10.15 18.57 10.51
CA ALA A 108 -9.55 19.42 9.51
C ALA A 108 -8.79 18.61 8.46
N ALA A 109 -8.58 19.22 7.30
CA ALA A 109 -7.70 18.65 6.30
C ALA A 109 -6.26 18.63 6.83
N THR A 110 -5.55 17.52 6.63
CA THR A 110 -4.25 17.28 7.26
C THR A 110 -3.18 17.00 6.24
N GLN A 111 -2.03 17.65 6.39
CA GLN A 111 -0.91 17.44 5.49
C GLN A 111 -0.28 16.07 5.76
N PHE A 112 -0.29 15.21 4.75
CA PHE A 112 0.42 13.94 4.76
C PHE A 112 1.70 14.05 3.92
N THR A 113 2.82 13.66 4.52
CA THR A 113 4.14 13.75 3.87
C THR A 113 4.62 12.38 3.43
N HIS A 114 4.95 12.27 2.15
CA HIS A 114 5.67 11.16 1.55
C HIS A 114 7.16 11.52 1.48
N PRO A 115 8.03 10.93 2.32
CA PRO A 115 9.47 11.02 2.12
C PRO A 115 9.90 10.59 0.70
N ALA A 116 11.12 10.94 0.32
CA ALA A 116 11.71 10.42 -0.92
C ALA A 116 11.73 8.88 -0.88
N PHE A 117 11.33 8.25 -1.98
CA PHE A 117 11.24 6.79 -2.14
C PHE A 117 10.43 6.11 -1.03
N SER A 118 9.17 6.55 -0.89
CA SER A 118 8.25 6.01 0.09
C SER A 118 6.85 5.85 -0.48
N VAL A 119 6.08 4.94 0.11
CA VAL A 119 4.71 4.65 -0.29
C VAL A 119 3.77 4.82 0.89
N GLY A 120 2.63 5.48 0.69
CA GLY A 120 1.57 5.61 1.70
C GLY A 120 0.78 4.32 1.85
N ALA A 121 1.26 3.40 2.69
CA ALA A 121 0.61 2.11 2.90
C ALA A 121 -0.67 2.28 3.73
N THR A 122 -1.80 1.76 3.25
CA THR A 122 -3.11 1.90 3.91
C THR A 122 -3.74 0.51 4.10
N PRO A 123 -3.74 -0.06 5.31
CA PRO A 123 -4.22 -1.42 5.55
C PRO A 123 -5.75 -1.44 5.73
N PHE A 124 -6.52 -1.12 4.69
CA PHE A 124 -7.97 -1.01 4.79
C PHE A 124 -8.58 -2.27 5.44
N GLY A 125 -8.15 -3.46 5.00
CA GLY A 125 -8.70 -4.72 5.48
C GLY A 125 -8.57 -4.93 6.98
N TRP A 126 -7.55 -4.37 7.62
CA TRP A 126 -7.36 -4.44 9.08
C TRP A 126 -8.34 -3.58 9.86
N LEU A 127 -8.96 -2.61 9.20
CA LEU A 127 -9.97 -1.72 9.79
C LEU A 127 -11.40 -2.09 9.40
N LEU A 128 -11.62 -3.27 8.81
CA LEU A 128 -12.96 -3.85 8.68
C LEU A 128 -13.36 -4.49 10.02
N LYS A 129 -14.52 -4.11 10.57
CA LYS A 129 -15.06 -4.65 11.83
C LYS A 129 -15.14 -6.18 11.81
N ASP A 130 -15.62 -6.75 10.71
CA ASP A 130 -15.77 -8.21 10.58
C ASP A 130 -14.38 -8.93 10.51
N ARG A 131 -13.31 -8.27 10.03
CA ARG A 131 -11.94 -8.83 10.11
C ARG A 131 -11.31 -8.60 11.49
N ALA A 132 -11.52 -7.42 12.06
CA ALA A 132 -10.99 -7.03 13.36
C ALA A 132 -11.58 -7.92 14.47
N TRP A 133 -12.89 -8.17 14.42
CA TRP A 133 -13.65 -8.81 15.50
C TRP A 133 -14.41 -10.09 15.12
N GLY A 134 -14.55 -10.44 13.84
CA GLY A 134 -15.27 -11.64 13.39
C GLY A 134 -16.78 -11.44 13.27
N ASP A 135 -17.51 -12.39 12.67
CA ASP A 135 -18.89 -12.18 12.22
C ASP A 135 -19.90 -12.01 13.37
N GLU A 136 -19.56 -12.53 14.56
CA GLU A 136 -20.42 -12.48 15.75
C GLU A 136 -20.23 -11.21 16.61
N TRP A 137 -19.40 -10.25 16.18
CA TRP A 137 -19.08 -9.05 16.98
C TRP A 137 -20.32 -8.25 17.37
N ARG A 138 -21.35 -8.24 16.51
CA ARG A 138 -22.65 -7.58 16.77
C ARG A 138 -23.45 -8.24 17.89
N LYS A 139 -23.14 -9.50 18.22
CA LYS A 139 -23.73 -10.24 19.36
C LYS A 139 -22.88 -10.08 20.62
N GLY A 140 -21.89 -9.19 20.62
CA GLY A 140 -20.99 -8.95 21.75
C GLY A 140 -19.91 -10.02 21.92
N LYS A 141 -19.57 -10.75 20.85
CA LYS A 141 -18.57 -11.83 20.89
C LYS A 141 -17.52 -11.62 19.80
N ILE A 142 -16.25 -11.59 20.20
CA ILE A 142 -15.13 -11.54 19.27
C ILE A 142 -14.73 -12.97 18.89
N ASP A 143 -14.57 -13.24 17.59
CA ASP A 143 -14.18 -14.55 17.10
C ASP A 143 -12.71 -14.83 17.40
N SER A 144 -12.39 -16.06 17.83
CA SER A 144 -11.00 -16.47 18.14
C SER A 144 -10.02 -16.38 16.97
N LYS A 145 -10.53 -16.34 15.73
CA LYS A 145 -9.75 -16.18 14.51
C LYS A 145 -9.66 -14.73 14.02
N ALA A 146 -10.44 -13.82 14.59
CA ALA A 146 -10.41 -12.41 14.25
C ALA A 146 -9.06 -11.78 14.64
N LEU A 147 -8.69 -10.67 13.99
CA LEU A 147 -7.38 -10.05 14.19
C LEU A 147 -7.14 -9.69 15.67
N ALA A 148 -8.16 -9.17 16.36
CA ALA A 148 -8.05 -8.76 17.76
C ALA A 148 -7.66 -9.91 18.67
N GLU A 149 -8.41 -11.01 18.66
CA GLU A 149 -8.11 -12.19 19.49
C GLU A 149 -6.86 -12.94 19.03
N ARG A 150 -6.71 -13.17 17.72
CA ARG A 150 -5.59 -13.93 17.16
C ARG A 150 -4.24 -13.36 17.55
N TYR A 151 -4.14 -12.04 17.65
CA TYR A 151 -2.89 -11.33 17.93
C TYR A 151 -2.87 -10.59 19.27
N GLY A 152 -3.93 -10.70 20.07
CA GLY A 152 -4.05 -9.99 21.35
C GLY A 152 -4.01 -8.46 21.20
N ILE A 153 -4.63 -7.93 20.13
CA ILE A 153 -4.72 -6.49 19.88
C ILE A 153 -5.84 -5.93 20.75
N ASP A 154 -5.57 -4.87 21.51
CA ASP A 154 -6.58 -4.18 22.33
C ASP A 154 -7.50 -3.31 21.46
N SER A 155 -8.28 -3.97 20.61
CA SER A 155 -9.35 -3.38 19.83
C SER A 155 -10.65 -4.11 20.14
N ARG A 156 -11.65 -3.38 20.59
CA ARG A 156 -12.92 -3.95 21.06
C ARG A 156 -14.11 -3.11 20.59
N PRO A 157 -15.29 -3.73 20.39
CA PRO A 157 -16.50 -3.01 20.02
C PRO A 157 -16.87 -1.87 20.96
N GLU A 158 -16.57 -1.99 22.27
CA GLU A 158 -16.91 -0.99 23.29
C GLU A 158 -16.10 0.32 23.16
N TYR A 159 -15.06 0.33 22.32
CA TYR A 159 -14.27 1.53 22.04
C TYR A 159 -14.78 2.30 20.80
N GLU A 160 -15.83 1.81 20.13
CA GLU A 160 -16.48 2.54 19.05
C GLU A 160 -17.31 3.73 19.58
N PRO A 161 -17.46 4.80 18.79
CA PRO A 161 -18.36 5.88 19.13
C PRO A 161 -19.83 5.45 18.95
N ASP A 162 -20.68 5.81 19.91
CA ASP A 162 -22.13 5.57 19.83
C ASP A 162 -22.86 6.58 18.92
N GLU A 163 -22.24 7.75 18.68
CA GLU A 163 -22.81 8.81 17.86
C GLU A 163 -21.84 9.25 16.74
N PRO A 164 -22.35 9.53 15.53
CA PRO A 164 -23.74 9.35 15.13
C PRO A 164 -24.10 7.87 14.94
N ASN A 165 -25.32 7.48 15.31
CA ASN A 165 -25.78 6.08 15.33
C ASN A 165 -25.50 5.27 14.04
N TRP A 166 -25.54 5.91 12.86
CA TRP A 166 -25.28 5.28 11.57
C TRP A 166 -23.84 4.78 11.41
N LEU A 167 -22.90 5.19 12.27
CA LEU A 167 -21.54 4.65 12.31
C LEU A 167 -21.52 3.17 12.69
N ASN A 168 -22.50 2.70 13.47
CA ASN A 168 -22.59 1.30 13.86
C ASN A 168 -22.74 0.38 12.63
N ASP A 169 -23.53 0.83 11.64
CA ASP A 169 -23.79 0.09 10.40
C ASP A 169 -22.65 0.20 9.38
N ARG A 170 -21.67 1.10 9.60
CA ARG A 170 -20.49 1.17 8.73
C ARG A 170 -19.58 -0.03 9.00
N PRO A 171 -19.03 -0.65 7.94
CA PRO A 171 -18.18 -1.83 8.07
C PRO A 171 -16.79 -1.49 8.64
N TRP A 172 -16.43 -0.21 8.72
CA TRP A 172 -15.10 0.24 9.12
C TRP A 172 -15.05 0.65 10.58
N ILE A 173 -13.94 0.38 11.24
CA ILE A 173 -13.58 0.84 12.58
C ILE A 173 -13.58 2.38 12.63
N GLN A 174 -14.32 2.94 13.58
CA GLN A 174 -14.43 4.40 13.77
C GLN A 174 -13.73 4.87 15.05
N GLY A 175 -13.64 4.02 16.07
CA GLY A 175 -13.10 4.38 17.38
C GLY A 175 -11.60 4.69 17.33
N HIS A 176 -11.22 5.87 17.86
CA HIS A 176 -9.81 6.31 17.93
C HIS A 176 -8.88 5.26 18.55
N ALA A 177 -9.27 4.64 19.67
CA ALA A 177 -8.46 3.63 20.34
C ALA A 177 -8.33 2.35 19.49
N ASN A 178 -9.42 1.89 18.87
CA ASN A 178 -9.42 0.74 17.96
C ASN A 178 -8.52 0.97 16.75
N GLN A 179 -8.66 2.13 16.09
CA GLN A 179 -7.82 2.50 14.95
C GLN A 179 -6.34 2.49 15.35
N LYS A 180 -5.99 3.11 16.49
CA LYS A 180 -4.62 3.13 16.99
C LYS A 180 -4.07 1.72 17.17
N ALA A 181 -4.79 0.87 17.91
CA ALA A 181 -4.34 -0.47 18.24
C ALA A 181 -4.13 -1.34 16.99
N LEU A 182 -5.08 -1.32 16.05
CA LEU A 182 -5.01 -2.10 14.80
C LEU A 182 -3.91 -1.58 13.86
N LEU A 183 -3.76 -0.26 13.72
CA LEU A 183 -2.71 0.33 12.88
C LEU A 183 -1.32 0.09 13.48
N ASP A 184 -1.14 0.28 14.79
CA ASP A 184 0.13 -0.03 15.46
C ASP A 184 0.48 -1.51 15.34
N ALA A 185 -0.50 -2.41 15.47
CA ALA A 185 -0.29 -3.83 15.27
C ALA A 185 0.15 -4.16 13.83
N PHE A 186 -0.54 -3.61 12.83
CA PHE A 186 -0.20 -3.81 11.41
C PHE A 186 1.23 -3.36 11.11
N PHE A 187 1.58 -2.12 11.44
CA PHE A 187 2.91 -1.58 11.13
C PHE A 187 4.01 -2.14 12.05
N GLY A 188 3.67 -2.56 13.26
CA GLY A 188 4.60 -3.18 14.21
C GLY A 188 5.09 -4.58 13.79
N ALA A 189 4.39 -5.24 12.86
CA ALA A 189 4.84 -6.49 12.25
C ALA A 189 5.94 -6.31 11.19
N LEU A 190 6.15 -5.07 10.72
CA LEU A 190 7.16 -4.73 9.73
C LEU A 190 8.47 -4.32 10.41
N GLN A 191 9.59 -4.86 9.92
CA GLN A 191 10.93 -4.57 10.46
C GLN A 191 11.82 -3.95 9.38
N PRO A 192 12.29 -2.71 9.57
CA PRO A 192 13.24 -2.10 8.66
C PRO A 192 14.45 -3.00 8.39
N LYS A 193 14.90 -3.03 7.13
CA LYS A 193 16.01 -3.85 6.59
C LYS A 193 15.76 -5.36 6.56
N ARG A 194 14.62 -5.84 7.06
CA ARG A 194 14.25 -7.27 7.06
C ARG A 194 12.96 -7.55 6.28
N SER A 195 11.92 -6.76 6.53
CA SER A 195 10.67 -6.85 5.79
C SER A 195 10.87 -6.38 4.35
N LEU A 196 10.18 -7.04 3.45
CA LEU A 196 10.13 -6.70 2.02
C LEU A 196 8.85 -5.92 1.78
N VAL A 197 8.88 -5.05 0.78
CA VAL A 197 7.70 -4.40 0.22
C VAL A 197 7.58 -4.76 -1.25
N PHE A 198 6.44 -5.35 -1.60
CA PHE A 198 6.04 -5.70 -2.96
C PHE A 198 5.05 -4.66 -3.44
N VAL A 199 5.45 -3.85 -4.41
CA VAL A 199 4.56 -2.89 -5.05
C VAL A 199 3.95 -3.57 -6.27
N TYR A 200 2.63 -3.50 -6.41
CA TYR A 200 1.91 -4.18 -7.48
C TYR A 200 0.83 -3.29 -8.11
N SER A 201 0.47 -3.59 -9.35
CA SER A 201 -0.65 -2.96 -10.06
C SER A 201 -1.71 -3.98 -10.45
N LYS A 202 -2.97 -3.53 -10.45
CA LYS A 202 -4.10 -4.38 -10.88
C LYS A 202 -4.24 -4.49 -12.39
N ARG A 203 -3.70 -3.51 -13.12
CA ARG A 203 -3.73 -3.46 -14.58
C ARG A 203 -2.55 -2.63 -15.07
N THR A 204 -1.93 -3.08 -16.14
CA THR A 204 -0.88 -2.38 -16.88
C THR A 204 -1.28 -2.39 -18.36
N PRO A 205 -0.69 -1.53 -19.21
CA PRO A 205 -0.94 -1.59 -20.66
C PRO A 205 -0.23 -2.76 -21.37
N LEU A 206 0.54 -3.60 -20.65
CA LEU A 206 1.30 -4.70 -21.26
C LEU A 206 0.42 -5.86 -21.74
N ILE A 207 -0.67 -6.13 -21.03
CA ILE A 207 -1.60 -7.21 -21.36
C ILE A 207 -3.04 -6.75 -21.10
N ASP A 208 -3.98 -7.29 -21.86
CA ASP A 208 -5.42 -7.08 -21.63
C ASP A 208 -6.00 -8.21 -20.78
N ASP A 209 -5.55 -8.29 -19.52
CA ASP A 209 -5.96 -9.27 -18.51
C ASP A 209 -6.18 -8.56 -17.15
N ASP A 210 -6.98 -9.16 -16.27
CA ASP A 210 -7.24 -8.75 -14.88
C ASP A 210 -6.20 -9.29 -13.87
N GLN A 211 -5.17 -10.01 -14.34
CA GLN A 211 -4.06 -10.47 -13.51
C GLN A 211 -3.29 -9.29 -12.88
N TRP A 212 -2.96 -9.43 -11.59
CA TRP A 212 -2.22 -8.40 -10.88
C TRP A 212 -0.73 -8.63 -11.05
N MET A 213 0.02 -7.55 -11.21
CA MET A 213 1.42 -7.61 -11.60
C MET A 213 2.26 -6.92 -10.55
N ILE A 214 3.27 -7.61 -10.02
CA ILE A 214 4.30 -6.99 -9.19
C ILE A 214 5.08 -6.06 -10.11
N VAL A 215 5.21 -4.78 -9.75
CA VAL A 215 5.98 -3.78 -10.51
C VAL A 215 7.35 -3.55 -9.89
N GLY A 216 7.51 -3.78 -8.60
CA GLY A 216 8.80 -3.65 -7.93
C GLY A 216 8.82 -4.29 -6.55
N VAL A 217 10.02 -4.62 -6.09
CA VAL A 217 10.25 -5.21 -4.77
C VAL A 217 11.51 -4.66 -4.14
N GLY A 218 11.47 -4.38 -2.85
CA GLY A 218 12.61 -3.88 -2.10
C GLY A 218 12.47 -4.15 -0.61
N ARG A 219 13.44 -3.68 0.19
CA ARG A 219 13.35 -3.69 1.64
C ARG A 219 12.61 -2.46 2.14
N VAL A 220 11.86 -2.65 3.23
CA VAL A 220 11.40 -1.53 4.05
C VAL A 220 12.62 -0.88 4.69
N THR A 221 12.79 0.43 4.54
CA THR A 221 13.94 1.17 5.12
C THR A 221 13.55 2.00 6.33
N SER A 222 12.31 2.51 6.37
CA SER A 222 11.74 3.18 7.54
C SER A 222 10.21 3.10 7.49
N ILE A 223 9.57 3.29 8.64
CA ILE A 223 8.12 3.36 8.79
C ILE A 223 7.83 4.69 9.49
N GLY A 224 6.90 5.47 8.95
CA GLY A 224 6.46 6.73 9.55
C GLY A 224 5.66 6.51 10.84
N GLU A 225 5.56 7.57 11.63
CA GLU A 225 4.73 7.58 12.84
C GLU A 225 3.24 7.53 12.50
N LEU A 226 2.43 7.09 13.46
CA LEU A 226 0.98 7.20 13.36
C LEU A 226 0.57 8.68 13.42
N GLN A 227 -0.10 9.17 12.38
CA GLN A 227 -0.53 10.55 12.32
C GLN A 227 -2.03 10.66 12.64
N GLU A 228 -2.36 11.42 13.66
CA GLU A 228 -3.74 11.81 13.94
C GLU A 228 -4.17 12.93 12.97
N TRP A 229 -5.47 13.01 12.66
CA TRP A 229 -6.00 14.17 11.94
C TRP A 229 -5.79 15.45 12.74
N ASP A 230 -5.67 16.57 12.03
CA ASP A 230 -5.76 17.91 12.59
C ASP A 230 -7.21 18.21 12.92
N TYR A 231 -7.45 19.09 13.90
CA TYR A 231 -8.79 19.47 14.30
C TYR A 231 -8.92 20.98 14.40
N SER A 232 -10.04 21.50 13.91
CA SER A 232 -10.51 22.82 14.29
C SER A 232 -10.98 22.79 15.75
N PRO A 233 -10.87 23.90 16.51
CA PRO A 233 -11.39 23.96 17.88
C PRO A 233 -12.82 23.41 17.97
N PRO A 234 -13.19 22.67 19.04
CA PRO A 234 -12.60 22.65 20.39
C PRO A 234 -11.40 21.71 20.59
N LYS A 235 -10.65 21.89 21.70
CA LYS A 235 -9.43 21.12 22.04
C LYS A 235 -9.66 19.60 22.17
N ASN A 236 -10.86 19.17 22.58
CA ASN A 236 -11.22 17.76 22.79
C ASN A 236 -12.53 17.44 22.06
N PRO A 237 -12.48 17.22 20.74
CA PRO A 237 -13.69 16.90 20.00
C PRO A 237 -14.20 15.49 20.34
N PRO A 238 -15.52 15.25 20.18
CA PRO A 238 -16.15 13.99 20.55
C PRO A 238 -15.68 12.80 19.70
N ILE A 239 -15.37 13.03 18.42
CA ILE A 239 -14.83 12.02 17.52
C ILE A 239 -13.41 12.41 17.14
N ARG A 240 -12.49 11.46 17.33
CA ARG A 240 -11.10 11.54 16.91
C ARG A 240 -10.79 10.36 16.01
N SER A 241 -9.86 10.55 15.08
CA SER A 241 -9.49 9.52 14.11
C SER A 241 -8.02 9.68 13.74
N TYR A 242 -7.44 8.62 13.21
CA TYR A 242 -6.12 8.64 12.59
C TYR A 242 -6.21 8.71 11.06
N LEU A 243 -5.17 9.23 10.42
CA LEU A 243 -4.88 8.87 9.04
C LEU A 243 -4.55 7.38 9.06
N TRP A 244 -5.31 6.59 8.31
CA TRP A 244 -5.12 5.13 8.29
C TRP A 244 -3.85 4.72 7.56
N GLU A 245 -3.21 5.64 6.85
CA GLU A 245 -1.99 5.39 6.13
C GLU A 245 -0.74 5.80 6.92
N ARG A 246 0.36 5.10 6.69
CA ARG A 246 1.70 5.54 7.10
C ARG A 246 2.65 5.49 5.92
N SER A 247 3.61 6.40 5.91
CA SER A 247 4.68 6.40 4.92
C SER A 247 5.65 5.25 5.21
N VAL A 248 5.82 4.36 4.24
CA VAL A 248 6.79 3.27 4.29
C VAL A 248 7.88 3.57 3.27
N SER A 249 9.07 3.94 3.74
CA SER A 249 10.22 4.16 2.87
C SER A 249 10.79 2.83 2.40
N HIS A 250 11.33 2.80 1.19
CA HIS A 250 11.82 1.58 0.58
C HIS A 250 13.05 1.76 -0.30
N SER A 251 13.68 0.65 -0.60
CA SER A 251 14.93 0.59 -1.37
C SER A 251 14.75 0.25 -2.86
N ILE A 252 13.51 0.09 -3.35
CA ILE A 252 13.19 -0.15 -4.78
C ILE A 252 13.83 0.91 -5.69
N ARG A 253 14.67 0.50 -6.65
CA ARG A 253 15.30 1.37 -7.66
C ARG A 253 15.41 0.65 -9.01
N ALA A 254 15.46 1.41 -10.11
CA ALA A 254 15.67 0.87 -11.46
C ALA A 254 17.02 0.14 -11.65
N GLY A 255 18.02 0.41 -10.79
CA GLY A 255 19.35 -0.20 -10.85
C GLY A 255 19.54 -1.49 -10.03
N GLY A 256 18.52 -1.98 -9.32
CA GLY A 256 18.56 -3.33 -8.75
C GLY A 256 19.52 -3.58 -7.56
N VAL A 257 20.13 -2.55 -6.94
CA VAL A 257 21.17 -2.74 -5.91
C VAL A 257 20.63 -3.28 -4.59
N ASP A 258 19.52 -2.71 -4.11
CA ASP A 258 18.88 -3.12 -2.86
C ASP A 258 17.38 -3.27 -3.05
N GLY A 259 16.98 -3.94 -4.10
CA GLY A 259 15.61 -3.95 -4.58
C GLY A 259 15.55 -3.45 -6.00
N LEU A 260 14.48 -3.81 -6.70
CA LEU A 260 14.36 -3.66 -8.13
C LEU A 260 13.00 -3.13 -8.53
N LEU A 261 13.01 -2.30 -9.57
CA LEU A 261 11.85 -1.96 -10.37
C LEU A 261 11.88 -2.84 -11.62
N LEU A 262 10.79 -3.53 -11.93
CA LEU A 262 10.73 -4.31 -13.15
C LEU A 262 10.65 -3.39 -14.38
N PRO A 263 11.33 -3.71 -15.48
CA PRO A 263 11.50 -2.84 -16.64
C PRO A 263 10.24 -2.78 -17.53
N TYR A 264 9.05 -2.66 -16.94
CA TYR A 264 7.78 -2.71 -17.65
C TYR A 264 7.58 -1.53 -18.61
N HIS A 265 8.11 -0.34 -18.31
CA HIS A 265 8.09 0.79 -19.24
C HIS A 265 8.95 0.51 -20.48
N ASP A 266 10.14 -0.07 -20.30
CA ASP A 266 11.00 -0.46 -21.43
C ASP A 266 10.37 -1.60 -22.23
N LEU A 267 9.75 -2.58 -21.56
CA LEU A 267 9.01 -3.65 -22.20
C LEU A 267 7.84 -3.12 -23.03
N LEU A 268 7.08 -2.15 -22.51
CA LEU A 268 5.99 -1.51 -23.24
C LEU A 268 6.49 -0.80 -24.51
N GLU A 269 7.57 -0.01 -24.40
CA GLU A 269 8.19 0.65 -25.56
C GLU A 269 8.67 -0.34 -26.64
N ARG A 270 9.01 -1.58 -26.26
CA ARG A 270 9.38 -2.64 -27.20
C ARG A 270 8.17 -3.23 -27.89
N CYS A 271 7.12 -3.56 -27.13
CA CYS A 271 5.86 -4.07 -27.69
C CYS A 271 5.20 -3.05 -28.64
N GLU A 272 5.32 -1.75 -28.37
CA GLU A 272 4.85 -0.70 -29.28
C GLU A 272 5.63 -0.65 -30.61
N LYS A 273 6.92 -0.99 -30.59
CA LYS A 273 7.78 -1.03 -31.79
C LYS A 273 7.64 -2.35 -32.57
N ASP A 274 7.32 -3.43 -31.87
CA ASP A 274 7.17 -4.77 -32.42
C ASP A 274 5.95 -5.47 -31.78
N PRO A 275 4.77 -5.36 -32.42
CA PRO A 275 3.52 -5.96 -31.90
C PRO A 275 3.53 -7.49 -31.80
N ASP A 276 4.48 -8.17 -32.43
CA ASP A 276 4.60 -9.64 -32.35
C ASP A 276 5.33 -10.11 -31.07
N VAL A 277 5.88 -9.16 -30.29
CA VAL A 277 6.52 -9.44 -29.00
C VAL A 277 5.45 -9.72 -27.94
N ASP A 278 5.29 -10.99 -27.57
CA ASP A 278 4.52 -11.38 -26.37
C ASP A 278 5.31 -11.00 -25.09
N PRO A 279 4.77 -10.12 -24.22
CA PRO A 279 5.45 -9.70 -22.99
C PRO A 279 5.25 -10.67 -21.82
N SER A 280 4.38 -11.68 -21.94
CA SER A 280 3.86 -12.46 -20.80
C SER A 280 4.94 -13.08 -19.91
N ASP A 281 5.95 -13.72 -20.50
CA ASP A 281 7.06 -14.34 -19.76
C ASP A 281 7.95 -13.33 -19.02
N CYS A 282 7.87 -12.04 -19.38
CA CYS A 282 8.62 -10.95 -18.74
C CYS A 282 7.80 -10.24 -17.64
N ILE A 283 6.62 -10.76 -17.30
CA ILE A 283 5.72 -10.18 -16.29
C ILE A 283 5.71 -11.04 -15.03
N ALA A 284 5.97 -10.41 -13.89
CA ALA A 284 5.84 -11.02 -12.57
C ALA A 284 4.40 -10.92 -12.09
N PHE A 285 3.61 -11.97 -12.30
CA PHE A 285 2.25 -12.05 -11.80
C PHE A 285 2.20 -12.30 -10.29
N VAL A 286 1.22 -11.69 -9.63
CA VAL A 286 0.81 -12.08 -8.27
C VAL A 286 0.05 -13.40 -8.39
N PRO A 287 0.50 -14.50 -7.75
CA PRO A 287 -0.20 -15.77 -7.82
C PRO A 287 -1.63 -15.66 -7.26
N ASP A 288 -2.60 -16.24 -7.98
CA ASP A 288 -4.03 -16.13 -7.62
C ASP A 288 -4.34 -16.65 -6.22
N GLU A 289 -3.66 -17.73 -5.81
CA GLU A 289 -3.78 -18.34 -4.48
C GLU A 289 -3.43 -17.40 -3.33
N PHE A 290 -2.65 -16.34 -3.57
CA PHE A 290 -2.20 -15.39 -2.55
C PHE A 290 -2.78 -13.98 -2.75
N ARG A 291 -3.77 -13.83 -3.64
CA ARG A 291 -4.39 -12.53 -3.97
C ARG A 291 -4.96 -11.79 -2.76
N ASN A 292 -5.37 -12.51 -1.72
CA ASN A 292 -5.81 -11.92 -0.45
C ASN A 292 -4.70 -11.11 0.26
N GLU A 293 -3.46 -11.59 0.22
CA GLU A 293 -2.28 -10.87 0.78
C GLU A 293 -1.79 -9.73 -0.12
N PHE A 294 -2.40 -9.57 -1.31
CA PHE A 294 -2.23 -8.44 -2.21
C PHE A 294 -3.52 -7.63 -2.32
N SER A 295 -4.41 -7.66 -1.33
CA SER A 295 -5.68 -6.92 -1.37
C SER A 295 -5.67 -5.66 -0.50
N TYR A 296 -6.80 -4.96 -0.46
CA TYR A 296 -7.04 -3.84 0.48
C TYR A 296 -6.05 -2.67 0.43
N ALA A 297 -5.47 -2.40 -0.74
CA ALA A 297 -4.45 -1.37 -0.99
C ALA A 297 -3.11 -1.63 -0.29
N SER A 298 -3.09 -2.12 0.94
CA SER A 298 -1.91 -2.68 1.58
C SER A 298 -2.27 -3.81 2.51
N GLU A 299 -1.47 -4.86 2.53
CA GLU A 299 -1.71 -6.05 3.35
C GLU A 299 -0.38 -6.71 3.75
N HIS A 300 -0.41 -7.51 4.81
CA HIS A 300 0.72 -8.36 5.18
C HIS A 300 0.91 -9.48 4.16
N VAL A 301 2.17 -9.73 3.84
CA VAL A 301 2.60 -10.87 3.04
C VAL A 301 3.43 -11.79 3.94
N SER A 302 3.01 -13.05 4.03
CA SER A 302 3.71 -14.05 4.83
C SER A 302 5.08 -14.40 4.20
N ALA A 303 6.00 -14.97 4.99
CA ALA A 303 7.30 -15.39 4.45
C ALA A 303 7.16 -16.41 3.30
N GLY A 304 6.19 -17.33 3.39
CA GLY A 304 5.90 -18.30 2.34
C GLY A 304 5.46 -17.64 1.04
N ASN A 305 4.54 -16.67 1.11
CA ASN A 305 4.04 -16.00 -0.09
C ASN A 305 5.04 -14.96 -0.62
N ALA A 306 5.87 -14.38 0.24
CA ALA A 306 6.98 -13.53 -0.18
C ALA A 306 8.01 -14.30 -1.01
N ILE A 307 8.26 -15.58 -0.69
CA ILE A 307 9.10 -16.47 -1.51
C ILE A 307 8.48 -16.64 -2.89
N ALA A 308 7.20 -17.01 -2.97
CA ALA A 308 6.51 -17.21 -4.25
C ALA A 308 6.52 -15.93 -5.11
N ALA A 309 6.24 -14.78 -4.50
CA ALA A 309 6.30 -13.49 -5.17
C ALA A 309 7.71 -13.15 -5.67
N LEU A 310 8.77 -13.44 -4.90
CA LEU A 310 10.15 -13.24 -5.35
C LEU A 310 10.57 -14.19 -6.47
N LEU A 311 10.07 -15.43 -6.47
CA LEU A 311 10.32 -16.38 -7.55
C LEU A 311 9.69 -15.91 -8.86
N ALA A 312 8.44 -15.45 -8.84
CA ALA A 312 7.79 -14.86 -10.02
C ALA A 312 8.57 -13.62 -10.54
N VAL A 313 9.06 -12.78 -9.63
CA VAL A 313 9.93 -11.65 -9.98
C VAL A 313 11.25 -12.11 -10.61
N LYS A 314 11.87 -13.19 -10.08
CA LYS A 314 13.11 -13.76 -10.62
C LYS A 314 12.93 -14.33 -12.02
N GLU A 315 11.85 -15.05 -12.24
CA GLU A 315 11.50 -15.65 -13.53
C GLU A 315 11.29 -14.57 -14.59
N ALA A 316 10.44 -13.59 -14.30
CA ALA A 316 10.17 -12.45 -15.19
C ALA A 316 11.43 -11.66 -15.55
N LEU A 317 12.30 -11.39 -14.56
CA LEU A 317 13.54 -10.65 -14.79
C LEU A 317 14.56 -11.45 -15.59
N THR A 318 14.66 -12.76 -15.35
CA THR A 318 15.51 -13.67 -16.13
C THR A 318 15.06 -13.69 -17.60
N ALA A 319 13.77 -13.92 -17.84
CA ALA A 319 13.21 -13.95 -19.20
C ALA A 319 13.43 -12.62 -19.93
N TYR A 320 13.22 -11.49 -19.26
CA TYR A 320 13.51 -10.17 -19.81
C TYR A 320 15.00 -10.02 -20.17
N SER A 321 15.88 -10.40 -19.24
CA SER A 321 17.34 -10.29 -19.44
C SER A 321 17.84 -11.17 -20.60
N GLU A 322 17.27 -12.36 -20.80
CA GLU A 322 17.65 -13.27 -21.88
C GLU A 322 17.19 -12.75 -23.26
N ARG A 323 15.99 -12.15 -23.32
CA ARG A 323 15.41 -11.62 -24.57
C ARG A 323 15.97 -10.28 -24.98
N PHE A 324 16.17 -9.37 -24.03
CA PHE A 324 16.45 -7.95 -24.30
C PHE A 324 17.79 -7.45 -23.75
N GLY A 325 18.48 -8.27 -22.95
CA GLY A 325 19.75 -7.92 -22.34
C GLY A 325 19.61 -6.97 -21.14
N GLY A 326 20.72 -6.29 -20.83
CA GLY A 326 20.87 -5.42 -19.64
C GLY A 326 21.72 -6.06 -18.54
N ASP A 327 22.20 -5.24 -17.60
CA ASP A 327 22.96 -5.73 -16.45
C ASP A 327 22.04 -6.02 -15.26
N TRP A 328 21.37 -7.17 -15.31
CA TRP A 328 20.43 -7.62 -14.26
C TRP A 328 21.08 -8.54 -13.22
N LYS A 329 22.38 -8.87 -13.38
CA LYS A 329 23.10 -9.74 -12.45
C LYS A 329 23.07 -9.26 -11.00
N PRO A 330 23.22 -7.94 -10.70
CA PRO A 330 23.08 -7.45 -9.33
C PRO A 330 21.69 -7.70 -8.76
N GLY A 331 20.64 -7.46 -9.54
CA GLY A 331 19.23 -7.67 -9.14
C GLY A 331 18.92 -9.14 -8.88
N LEU A 332 19.31 -10.04 -9.78
CA LEU A 332 19.13 -11.49 -9.61
C LEU A 332 19.87 -12.02 -8.38
N LYS A 333 21.12 -11.57 -8.16
CA LYS A 333 21.89 -11.90 -6.96
C LYS A 333 21.20 -11.39 -5.69
N TRP A 334 20.63 -10.19 -5.72
CA TRP A 334 19.89 -9.64 -4.59
C TRP A 334 18.64 -10.49 -4.29
N ILE A 335 17.90 -10.93 -5.32
CA ILE A 335 16.74 -11.81 -5.15
C ILE A 335 17.15 -13.13 -4.49
N ASP A 336 18.22 -13.78 -4.96
CA ASP A 336 18.71 -15.04 -4.40
C ASP A 336 19.10 -14.93 -2.92
N GLN A 337 19.72 -13.80 -2.54
CA GLN A 337 20.04 -13.53 -1.13
C GLN A 337 18.77 -13.38 -0.27
N ARG A 338 17.76 -12.65 -0.77
CA ARG A 338 16.49 -12.48 -0.04
C ARG A 338 15.72 -13.80 0.06
N LEU A 339 15.72 -14.62 -0.99
CA LEU A 339 15.15 -15.96 -0.94
C LEU A 339 15.81 -16.80 0.16
N GLY A 340 17.14 -16.83 0.23
CA GLY A 340 17.87 -17.54 1.29
C GLY A 340 17.49 -17.08 2.71
N GLU A 341 17.31 -15.78 2.91
CA GLU A 341 16.83 -15.21 4.18
C GLU A 341 15.39 -15.64 4.50
N LEU A 342 14.48 -15.61 3.53
CA LEU A 342 13.09 -16.02 3.71
C LEU A 342 12.94 -17.51 4.01
N TRP A 343 13.70 -18.36 3.33
CA TRP A 343 13.72 -19.80 3.61
C TRP A 343 14.18 -20.08 5.05
N SER A 344 15.15 -19.30 5.54
CA SER A 344 15.60 -19.40 6.93
C SER A 344 14.53 -18.96 7.93
N LEU A 345 13.62 -18.05 7.55
CA LEU A 345 12.51 -17.59 8.39
C LEU A 345 11.32 -18.56 8.44
N ARG A 346 11.15 -19.41 7.42
CA ARG A 346 10.06 -20.40 7.35
C ARG A 346 10.22 -21.54 8.37
N GLY A 347 11.43 -21.74 8.89
CA GLY A 347 11.79 -22.91 9.71
C GLY A 347 12.04 -24.15 8.84
N PRO A 348 12.55 -25.24 9.44
CA PRO A 348 12.76 -26.52 8.75
C PRO A 348 11.47 -27.19 8.27
#